data_AF-A0A929HGY9-F1
#
_entry.id   AF-A0A929HGY9-F1
#
_cell.length_a   1.000
_cell.length_b   1.000
_cell.length_c   1.000
_cell.angle_alpha   90.00
_cell.angle_beta   90.00
_cell.angle_gamma   90.00
#
_symmetry.space_group_name_H-M   'P 1'
#
loop_
_entity.id
_entity.type
_entity.pdbx_description
1 polymer ?
#
loop_
_entity_poly.entity_id
_entity_poly.type
_entity_poly.pdbx_seq_one_letter_code
_entity_poly.pdbx_strand_id
1 'polypeptide(L)' 'YMAGHKEGTFTLLDVRQPGEYEKARIPGAKLIPLPELSHRLGELDPQRPMVVY' A
#
# COMPACT_ATOMS: atom_id res chain seq x y z
N TYR A 1 5.83 -11.60 -8.77
CA TYR A 1 5.60 -11.52 -7.32
C TYR A 1 4.11 -11.71 -6.95
N MET A 2 3.19 -10.93 -7.56
CA MET A 2 1.75 -11.04 -7.26
C MET A 2 1.05 -12.31 -7.76
N ALA A 3 1.53 -12.93 -8.86
CA ALA A 3 0.92 -14.13 -9.43
C ALA A 3 0.93 -15.39 -8.52
N GLY A 4 1.70 -15.38 -7.42
CA GLY A 4 1.78 -16.49 -6.45
C GLY A 4 1.17 -16.20 -5.08
N HIS A 5 0.67 -14.99 -4.83
CA HIS A 5 0.15 -14.58 -3.53
C HIS A 5 -1.35 -14.29 -3.63
N LYS A 6 -2.16 -15.03 -2.86
CA LYS A 6 -3.62 -14.84 -2.84
C LYS A 6 -3.96 -13.45 -2.29
N GLU A 7 -5.08 -12.90 -2.76
CA GLU A 7 -5.65 -11.67 -2.20
C GLU A 7 -5.83 -11.84 -0.68
N GLY A 8 -5.35 -10.86 0.10
CA GLY A 8 -5.39 -10.91 1.56
C GLY A 8 -4.17 -11.52 2.26
N THR A 9 -3.15 -12.02 1.54
CA THR A 9 -1.90 -12.52 2.18
C THR A 9 -0.79 -11.47 2.27
N PHE A 10 -0.96 -10.32 1.61
CA PHE A 10 0.02 -9.23 1.60
C PHE A 10 -0.71 -7.88 1.73
N THR A 11 0.06 -6.84 2.05
CA THR A 11 -0.41 -5.45 2.06
C THR A 11 0.02 -4.79 0.76
N LEU A 12 -0.93 -4.24 0.03
CA LEU A 12 -0.62 -3.38 -1.11
C LEU A 12 -0.64 -1.93 -0.63
N LEU A 13 0.52 -1.28 -0.66
CA LEU A 13 0.70 0.10 -0.22
C LEU A 13 0.90 1.01 -1.42
N ASP A 14 0.04 2.00 -1.57
CA ASP A 14 0.16 3.08 -2.55
C ASP A 14 0.76 4.31 -1.84
N VAL A 15 1.92 4.77 -2.29
CA VAL A 15 2.62 5.93 -1.70
C VAL A 15 2.52 7.20 -2.53
N ARG A 16 1.67 7.19 -3.56
CA ARG A 16 1.46 8.33 -4.46
C ARG A 16 0.62 9.41 -3.80
N GLN A 17 0.41 10.51 -4.53
CA GLN A 17 -0.41 11.61 -4.04
C GLN A 17 -1.90 11.22 -4.03
N PRO A 18 -2.71 11.76 -3.10
CA PRO A 18 -4.14 11.45 -3.01
C PRO A 18 -4.90 11.65 -4.34
N GLY A 19 -4.58 12.73 -5.06
CA GLY A 19 -5.22 13.01 -6.34
C GLY A 19 -4.90 11.99 -7.44
N GLU A 20 -3.78 11.27 -7.36
CA GLU A 20 -3.48 10.17 -8.28
C GLU A 20 -4.23 8.89 -7.88
N TYR A 21 -4.31 8.61 -6.58
CA TYR A 21 -5.04 7.48 -6.01
C TYR A 21 -6.54 7.57 -6.31
N GLU A 22 -7.12 8.78 -6.26
CA GLU A 22 -8.52 9.02 -6.60
C GLU A 22 -8.80 8.85 -8.10
N LYS A 23 -7.85 9.26 -8.96
CA LYS A 23 -7.98 9.11 -10.42
C LYS A 23 -7.89 7.65 -10.86
N ALA A 24 -6.97 6.87 -10.26
CA ALA A 24 -6.82 5.45 -10.52
C ALA A 24 -6.02 4.79 -9.39
N ARG A 25 -6.43 3.59 -8.99
CA ARG A 25 -5.73 2.79 -7.97
C ARG A 25 -6.01 1.31 -8.15
N ILE A 26 -5.14 0.49 -7.58
CA ILE A 26 -5.41 -0.93 -7.46
C ILE A 26 -6.42 -1.16 -6.31
N PRO A 27 -7.53 -1.86 -6.54
CA PRO A 27 -8.48 -2.20 -5.49
C PRO A 27 -7.78 -2.91 -4.32
N GLY A 28 -8.16 -2.55 -3.09
CA GLY A 28 -7.52 -3.09 -1.88
C GLY A 28 -6.18 -2.46 -1.49
N ALA A 29 -5.62 -1.55 -2.31
CA ALA A 29 -4.45 -0.77 -1.90
C ALA A 29 -4.78 0.16 -0.73
N LYS A 30 -3.88 0.22 0.24
CA LYS A 30 -3.88 1.21 1.33
C LYS A 30 -3.09 2.43 0.86
N LEU A 31 -3.65 3.63 0.97
CA LEU A 31 -2.97 4.87 0.66
C LEU A 31 -2.21 5.41 1.89
N ILE A 32 -0.91 5.59 1.76
CA ILE A 32 -0.09 6.39 2.69
C ILE A 32 0.89 7.23 1.85
N PRO A 33 0.60 8.52 1.60
CA PRO A 33 1.46 9.34 0.77
C PRO A 33 2.90 9.37 1.28
N LEU A 34 3.87 9.33 0.37
CA LEU A 34 5.30 9.25 0.72
C LEU A 34 5.75 10.28 1.77
N PRO A 35 5.32 11.56 1.72
CA PRO A 35 5.68 12.54 2.75
C PRO A 35 5.19 12.19 4.17
N GLU A 36 4.10 11.44 4.27
CA GLU A 36 3.48 11.04 5.54
C GLU A 36 3.95 9.66 6.01
N LEU A 37 4.59 8.87 5.13
CA LEU A 37 4.92 7.47 5.36
C LEU A 37 5.70 7.26 6.66
N SER A 38 6.75 8.04 6.90
CA SER A 38 7.60 7.94 8.08
C SER A 38 6.82 8.12 9.39
N HIS A 39 5.81 8.99 9.40
CA HIS A 39 4.97 9.25 10.58
C HIS A 39 3.89 8.18 10.75
N ARG A 40 3.48 7.52 9.66
CA ARG A 40 2.39 6.56 9.61
C ARG A 40 2.86 5.10 9.51
N LEU A 41 4.16 4.85 9.65
CA LEU A 41 4.77 3.51 9.70
C LEU A 41 4.09 2.60 10.74
N GLY A 42 3.63 3.17 11.86
CA GLY A 42 2.93 2.41 12.91
C GLY A 42 1.58 1.84 12.49
N GLU A 43 1.01 2.26 11.37
CA GLU A 43 -0.22 1.68 10.82
C GLU A 43 0.03 0.46 9.93
N LEU A 44 1.29 0.07 9.73
CA LEU A 44 1.70 -1.03 8.88
C LEU A 44 2.10 -2.20 9.77
N ASP A 45 1.59 -3.39 9.43
CA ASP A 45 2.01 -4.63 10.08
C ASP A 45 3.35 -5.09 9.49
N PRO A 46 4.45 -5.08 10.26
CA PRO A 46 5.78 -5.48 9.78
C PRO A 46 5.90 -6.99 9.55
N GLN A 47 5.01 -7.82 10.09
CA GLN A 47 5.02 -9.28 9.90
C GLN A 47 4.37 -9.69 8.58
N ARG A 48 3.64 -8.78 7.93
CA ARG A 48 2.91 -9.06 6.70
C ARG A 48 3.73 -8.63 5.48
N PRO A 49 3.91 -9.50 4.47
CA PRO A 49 4.55 -9.11 3.22
C PRO A 49 3.90 -7.87 2.63
N MET A 50 4.71 -6.94 2.14
CA MET A 50 4.24 -5.68 1.59
C MET A 50 4.75 -5.48 0.17
N VAL A 51 3.87 -4.99 -0.69
CA VAL A 51 4.21 -4.49 -2.02
C VAL A 51 3.91 -3.01 -2.04
N VAL A 52 4.91 -2.21 -2.38
CA VAL A 52 4.81 -0.74 -2.45
C VAL A 52 4.88 -0.32 -3.91
N TYR A 53 4.05 0.64 -4.32
CA TYR A 53 4.09 1.26 -5.64
C TYR A 53 3.71 2.73 -5.61
#